data_AF-A0AAC8VXF7-F1
#
_entry.id   AF-A0AAC8VXF7-F1
#
_cell.length_a   1.000
_cell.length_b   1.000
_cell.length_c   1.000
_cell.angle_alpha   90.00
_cell.angle_beta   90.00
_cell.angle_gamma   90.00
#
_symmetry.space_group_name_H-M   'P 1'
#
loop_
_entity.id
_entity.type
_entity.pdbx_description
1 polymer ?
#
loop_
_entity_poly.entity_id
_entity_poly.type
_entity_poly.pdbx_seq_one_letter_code
_entity_poly.pdbx_strand_id
1 'polypeptide(L)'
;MPLNQRPSGMCKTARIVIFQKPQPLAICLECGAPYGTLEAITHGCRTPTPTGRCEGEVAARWNDDDWTACPSCDSTGCPGCGDVGWLAVPY
;
A
#
# COMPACT_ATOMS: atom_id res chain seq x y z
N MET A 1 57.10 1.91 -6.77
CA MET A 1 56.01 2.91 -6.95
C MET A 1 56.20 3.49 -8.36
N PRO A 2 55.16 3.59 -9.22
CA PRO A 2 53.92 4.35 -8.94
C PRO A 2 52.58 3.64 -9.24
N LEU A 3 51.57 4.08 -8.49
CA LEU A 3 50.15 4.40 -8.80
C LEU A 3 49.42 3.59 -9.90
N ASN A 4 48.41 2.79 -9.53
CA ASN A 4 47.01 3.20 -9.28
C ASN A 4 46.24 3.47 -10.58
N GLN A 5 45.32 2.57 -10.94
CA GLN A 5 44.06 2.88 -11.65
C GLN A 5 43.12 1.65 -11.64
N ARG A 6 42.25 1.59 -10.63
CA ARG A 6 40.92 1.00 -10.77
C ARG A 6 39.92 2.15 -10.97
N PRO A 7 39.20 2.23 -12.09
CA PRO A 7 37.86 2.79 -12.09
C PRO A 7 36.90 1.62 -11.84
N SER A 8 36.37 1.44 -10.63
CA SER A 8 35.28 2.21 -10.03
C SER A 8 34.08 2.34 -10.97
N GLY A 9 32.97 1.73 -10.55
CA GLY A 9 31.66 2.30 -10.83
C GLY A 9 30.86 1.69 -11.97
N MET A 10 30.70 0.35 -12.01
CA MET A 10 29.43 -0.18 -12.48
C MET A 10 28.36 0.19 -11.44
N CYS A 11 27.84 1.41 -11.52
CA CYS A 11 26.55 1.75 -10.92
C CYS A 11 25.52 0.94 -11.70
N LYS A 12 25.32 -0.32 -11.31
CA LYS A 12 24.23 -1.15 -11.84
C LYS A 12 22.98 -0.36 -11.53
N THR A 13 22.36 0.19 -12.56
CA THR A 13 21.05 0.83 -12.49
C THR A 13 20.13 -0.18 -11.83
N ALA A 14 19.90 -0.03 -10.53
CA ALA A 14 18.91 -0.81 -9.83
C ALA A 14 17.59 -0.42 -10.50
N ARG A 15 17.04 -1.30 -11.34
CA ARG A 15 15.64 -1.21 -11.71
C ARG A 15 14.89 -1.35 -10.40
N ILE A 16 14.48 -0.22 -9.83
CA ILE A 16 13.50 -0.21 -8.77
C ILE A 16 12.23 -0.72 -9.44
N VAL A 17 11.99 -2.02 -9.32
CA VAL A 17 10.68 -2.58 -9.58
C VAL A 17 9.82 -2.02 -8.47
N ILE A 18 9.05 -0.97 -8.78
CA ILE A 18 8.00 -0.50 -7.90
C ILE A 18 6.98 -1.63 -7.89
N PHE A 19 7.04 -2.48 -6.87
CA PHE A 19 6.01 -3.48 -6.63
C PHE A 19 4.77 -2.71 -6.16
N GLN A 20 3.96 -2.26 -7.12
CA GLN A 20 2.67 -1.69 -6.83
C GLN A 20 1.85 -2.75 -6.10
N LYS A 21 1.39 -2.44 -4.88
CA LYS A 21 0.45 -3.34 -4.21
C LYS A 21 -0.82 -3.42 -5.06
N PRO A 22 -1.44 -4.60 -5.20
CA PRO A 22 -2.74 -4.68 -5.86
C PRO A 22 -3.73 -3.75 -5.17
N GLN A 23 -4.59 -3.12 -5.97
CA GLN A 23 -5.63 -2.23 -5.49
C GLN A 23 -6.57 -2.99 -4.52
N PRO A 24 -6.92 -2.40 -3.35
CA PRO A 24 -7.84 -3.01 -2.43
C PRO A 24 -9.27 -3.01 -2.99
N LEU A 25 -10.08 -4.01 -2.63
CA LEU A 25 -11.53 -4.00 -2.88
C LEU A 25 -12.28 -3.24 -1.77
N ALA A 26 -11.73 -3.25 -0.55
CA ALA A 26 -12.30 -2.56 0.58
C ALA A 26 -11.22 -2.08 1.56
N ILE A 27 -11.51 -1.02 2.30
CA ILE A 27 -10.69 -0.53 3.40
C ILE A 27 -11.55 -0.41 4.66
N CYS A 28 -11.03 -0.89 5.79
CA CYS A 28 -11.67 -0.74 7.09
C CYS A 28 -11.72 0.73 7.51
N LEU A 29 -12.89 1.23 7.91
CA LEU A 29 -13.05 2.62 8.34
C LEU A 29 -12.40 2.88 9.71
N GLU A 30 -12.28 1.85 10.55
CA GLU A 30 -11.73 1.98 11.90
C GLU A 30 -10.20 2.02 11.94
N CYS A 31 -9.52 1.11 11.22
CA CYS A 31 -8.06 1.00 11.24
C CYS A 31 -7.37 1.20 9.90
N GLY A 32 -8.12 1.49 8.82
CA GLY A 32 -7.53 1.66 7.50
C GLY A 32 -6.98 0.37 6.87
N ALA A 33 -7.23 -0.80 7.46
CA ALA A 33 -6.72 -2.05 6.94
C ALA A 33 -7.32 -2.36 5.55
N PRO A 34 -6.49 -2.69 4.54
CA PRO A 34 -6.96 -3.00 3.20
C PRO A 34 -7.36 -4.47 3.08
N TYR A 35 -8.37 -4.72 2.27
CA TYR A 35 -8.91 -6.04 2.00
C TYR A 35 -9.03 -6.26 0.49
N GLY A 36 -8.43 -7.35 0.02
CA GLY A 36 -8.52 -7.81 -1.37
C GLY A 36 -9.60 -8.88 -1.60
N THR A 37 -10.44 -9.16 -0.59
CA THR A 37 -11.47 -10.20 -0.65
C THR A 37 -12.85 -9.63 -0.32
N LEU A 38 -13.89 -10.24 -0.87
CA LEU A 38 -15.29 -9.86 -0.60
C LEU A 38 -15.74 -10.20 0.84
N GLU A 39 -14.98 -11.05 1.54
CA GLU A 39 -15.32 -11.50 2.90
C GLU A 39 -15.44 -10.32 3.86
N ALA A 40 -14.51 -9.36 3.77
CA ALA A 40 -14.53 -8.15 4.60
C ALA A 40 -15.68 -7.20 4.26
N ILE A 41 -16.20 -7.26 3.03
CA ILE A 41 -17.38 -6.50 2.62
C ILE A 41 -18.64 -7.09 3.22
N THR A 42 -18.70 -8.43 3.32
CA THR A 42 -19.88 -9.14 3.83
C THR A 42 -19.91 -9.18 5.36
N HIS A 43 -18.75 -9.34 6.00
CA HIS A 43 -18.64 -9.57 7.44
C HIS A 43 -18.04 -8.38 8.22
N GLY A 44 -17.68 -7.30 7.53
CA GLY A 44 -16.91 -6.20 8.10
C GLY A 44 -15.42 -6.52 8.21
N CYS A 45 -14.63 -5.51 8.60
CA CYS A 45 -13.21 -5.73 8.89
C CYS A 45 -13.05 -6.42 10.23
N ARG A 46 -12.10 -7.36 10.32
CA ARG A 46 -11.66 -8.02 11.56
C ARG A 46 -10.16 -8.27 11.52
N THR A 47 -9.39 -7.19 11.53
CA THR A 47 -7.91 -7.25 11.45
C THR A 47 -7.31 -7.40 12.85
N PRO A 48 -6.46 -8.40 13.11
CA PRO A 48 -5.63 -8.43 14.31
C PRO A 48 -4.67 -7.23 14.31
N THR A 49 -4.60 -6.48 15.41
CA THR A 49 -3.68 -5.36 15.60
C THR A 49 -2.78 -5.62 16.82
N PRO A 50 -1.64 -4.93 16.97
CA PRO A 50 -0.78 -5.11 18.14
C PRO A 50 -1.47 -4.83 19.49
N THR A 51 -2.52 -3.99 19.48
CA THR A 51 -3.30 -3.61 20.67
C THR A 51 -4.59 -4.40 20.84
N GLY A 52 -4.91 -5.34 19.95
CA GLY A 52 -6.12 -6.15 20.03
C GLY A 52 -6.66 -6.53 18.65
N ARG A 53 -7.93 -6.20 18.41
CA ARG A 53 -8.60 -6.49 17.14
C ARG A 53 -9.31 -5.24 16.66
N CYS A 54 -9.00 -4.84 15.44
CA CYS A 54 -9.76 -3.83 14.72
C CYS A 54 -10.97 -4.50 14.09
N GLU A 55 -12.16 -4.16 14.58
CA GLU A 55 -13.42 -4.61 14.01
C GLU A 55 -14.31 -3.41 13.68
N GLY A 56 -14.96 -3.43 12.52
CA GLY A 56 -15.81 -2.33 12.09
C GLY A 56 -16.35 -2.49 10.67
N GLU A 57 -16.92 -1.40 10.15
CA GLU A 57 -17.41 -1.33 8.79
C GLU A 57 -16.25 -1.11 7.79
N VAL A 58 -16.48 -1.52 6.55
CA VAL A 58 -15.54 -1.29 5.45
C VAL A 58 -16.15 -0.35 4.42
N ALA A 59 -15.33 0.54 3.87
CA ALA A 59 -15.61 1.22 2.62
C ALA A 59 -15.20 0.30 1.47
N ALA A 60 -16.18 -0.22 0.74
CA ALA A 60 -15.97 -1.02 -0.45
C ALA A 60 -16.13 -0.19 -1.72
N ARG A 61 -15.27 -0.44 -2.69
CA ARG A 61 -15.14 0.30 -3.94
C ARG A 61 -14.60 -0.66 -5.00
N TRP A 62 -15.28 -0.75 -6.12
CA TRP A 62 -15.09 -1.84 -7.10
C TRP A 62 -14.42 -1.39 -8.39
N ASN A 63 -14.50 -0.11 -8.73
CA ASN A 63 -13.94 0.40 -9.97
C ASN A 63 -12.48 0.79 -9.76
N ASP A 64 -11.69 0.70 -10.83
CA ASP A 64 -10.29 1.12 -10.86
C ASP A 64 -10.16 2.62 -10.50
N ASP A 65 -11.17 3.42 -10.83
CA ASP A 65 -11.20 4.86 -10.56
C ASP A 65 -11.67 5.23 -9.14
N ASP A 66 -12.19 4.27 -8.37
CA ASP A 66 -12.65 4.53 -7.01
C ASP A 66 -11.46 4.64 -6.01
N TRP A 67 -10.28 4.16 -6.40
CA TRP A 67 -9.07 4.20 -5.59
C TRP A 67 -7.96 4.95 -6.32
N THR A 68 -7.27 5.82 -5.59
CA THR A 68 -6.08 6.51 -6.11
C THR A 68 -4.86 6.12 -5.30
N ALA A 69 -3.72 5.97 -5.97
CA ALA A 69 -2.46 5.73 -5.30
C ALA A 69 -2.10 6.93 -4.43
N CYS A 70 -1.69 6.66 -3.20
CA CYS A 70 -1.20 7.68 -2.29
C CYS A 70 0.03 8.36 -2.89
N PRO A 71 0.02 9.70 -3.08
CA PRO A 71 1.14 10.41 -3.70
C PRO A 71 2.43 10.34 -2.86
N SER A 72 2.30 10.13 -1.55
CA SER A 72 3.44 10.05 -0.63
C SER A 72 4.25 8.75 -0.74
N CYS A 73 3.65 7.67 -1.25
CA CYS A 73 4.33 6.36 -1.31
C CYS A 73 3.95 5.51 -2.52
N ASP A 74 3.24 6.07 -3.50
CA ASP A 74 2.94 5.45 -4.79
C ASP A 74 2.46 4.00 -4.65
N SER A 75 1.36 3.78 -3.92
CA SER A 75 0.77 2.45 -3.64
C SER A 75 1.61 1.47 -2.81
N THR A 76 2.83 1.83 -2.40
CA THR A 76 3.74 0.91 -1.66
C THR A 76 3.26 0.67 -0.22
N GLY A 77 2.48 1.60 0.34
CA GLY A 77 2.04 1.59 1.73
C GLY A 77 2.95 2.43 2.61
N CYS A 78 2.37 3.44 3.27
CA CYS A 78 3.09 4.34 4.17
C CYS A 78 2.15 4.94 5.22
N PRO A 79 2.70 5.41 6.37
CA PRO A 79 1.89 5.99 7.43
C PRO A 79 1.08 7.21 6.97
N GLY A 80 1.58 7.95 5.99
CA GLY A 80 0.89 9.12 5.42
C GLY A 80 -0.45 8.81 4.72
N CYS A 81 -0.72 7.53 4.43
CA CYS A 81 -1.95 7.06 3.80
C CYS A 81 -2.41 5.71 4.39
N GLY A 82 -2.34 5.60 5.73
CA GLY A 82 -2.87 4.45 6.47
C GLY A 82 -2.16 3.12 6.19
N ASP A 83 -0.88 3.15 5.82
CA ASP A 83 -0.01 1.98 5.52
C ASP A 83 -0.44 1.12 4.31
N VAL A 84 -1.57 1.47 3.69
CA VAL A 84 -2.10 0.85 2.48
C VAL A 84 -1.46 1.44 1.23
N GLY A 85 -1.27 2.76 1.23
CA GLY A 85 -0.78 3.48 0.07
C GLY A 85 -1.87 3.73 -0.98
N TRP A 86 -3.13 3.53 -0.64
CA TRP A 86 -4.30 3.81 -1.49
C TRP A 86 -5.27 4.72 -0.74
N LEU A 87 -5.92 5.62 -1.46
CA LEU A 87 -6.89 6.58 -0.96
C LEU A 87 -8.21 6.41 -1.71
N ALA A 88 -9.33 6.49 -1.01
CA ALA A 88 -10.64 6.48 -1.65
C ALA A 88 -10.88 7.81 -2.39
N VAL A 89 -11.32 7.75 -3.64
CA VAL A 89 -11.68 8.94 -4.41
C VAL A 89 -13.10 9.39 -3.99
N PRO A 90 -13.29 10.65 -3.57
CA PRO A 90 -14.62 11.19 -3.29
C PRO A 90 -15.39 11.43 -4.60
N TYR A 91 -16.70 11.14 -4.59
CA TYR A 91 -17.62 11.38 -5.71
C TYR A 91 -17.95 12.86 -5.90
#